data_AF-A0A373GG03-F1
#
_entry.id   AF-A0A373GG03-F1
#
_cell.length_a   1.000
_cell.length_b   1.000
_cell.length_c   1.000
_cell.angle_alpha   90.00
_cell.angle_beta   90.00
_cell.angle_gamma   90.00
#
_symmetry.space_group_name_H-M   'P 1'
#
loop_
_entity.id
_entity.type
_entity.pdbx_description
1 polymer ?
#
loop_
_entity_poly.entity_id
_entity_poly.type
_entity_poly.pdbx_seq_one_letter_code
_entity_poly.pdbx_strand_id
1 'polypeptide(L)'
;MRRNWIFSVSLLSYVSIKLSLDNGLKMHFIPLIMSFCAIMSLFCLFGWRENKHTVFDRQLGLIGRNTLDIYIYHYFLLQMISLPLLGKWISSTGNYFIEGVLLILLSLSIAYASIVIGKTIKKSHWLDKVVYGRFFLIF
;
A
#
# COMPACT_ATOMS: atom_id res chain seq x y z
N MET A 1 6.36 10.13 27.30
CA MET A 1 6.45 8.64 27.23
C MET A 1 5.38 8.00 28.10
N ARG A 2 4.10 8.03 27.69
CA ARG A 2 3.03 7.33 28.42
C ARG A 2 2.14 6.61 27.42
N ARG A 3 2.25 5.27 27.43
CA ARG A 3 1.27 4.30 26.93
C ARG A 3 1.34 3.87 25.45
N ASN A 4 2.48 3.28 25.04
CA ASN A 4 2.59 2.44 23.84
C ASN A 4 1.95 1.04 24.02
N TRP A 5 1.33 0.76 25.16
CA TRP A 5 0.73 -0.54 25.46
C TRP A 5 -0.37 -0.92 24.46
N ILE A 6 -1.15 0.05 23.98
CA ILE A 6 -2.22 -0.20 23.00
C ILE A 6 -1.63 -0.68 21.67
N PHE A 7 -0.50 -0.12 21.25
CA PHE A 7 0.23 -0.56 20.07
C PHE A 7 0.82 -1.97 20.26
N SER A 8 1.50 -2.22 21.39
CA SER A 8 2.06 -3.54 21.68
C SER A 8 0.99 -4.63 21.79
N VAL A 9 -0.14 -4.33 22.45
CA VAL A 9 -1.27 -5.27 22.64
C VAL A 9 -1.97 -5.55 21.30
N SER A 10 -2.19 -4.53 20.46
CA SER A 10 -2.74 -4.75 19.12
C SER A 10 -1.79 -5.55 18.22
N LEU A 11 -0.48 -5.27 18.26
CA LEU A 11 0.50 -6.02 17.49
C LEU A 11 0.59 -7.49 17.93
N LEU A 12 0.63 -7.74 19.25
CA LEU A 12 0.67 -9.10 19.81
C LEU A 12 -0.62 -9.86 19.49
N SER A 13 -1.79 -9.22 19.62
CA SER A 13 -3.08 -9.81 19.28
C SER A 13 -3.14 -10.19 17.79
N TYR A 14 -2.66 -9.32 16.90
CA TYR A 14 -2.57 -9.61 15.46
C TYR A 14 -1.70 -10.85 15.17
N VAL A 15 -0.51 -10.92 15.76
CA VAL A 15 0.42 -12.05 15.55
C VAL A 15 -0.17 -13.37 16.09
N SER A 16 -0.75 -13.34 17.29
CA SER A 16 -1.39 -14.52 17.90
C SER A 16 -2.56 -15.04 17.07
N ILE A 17 -3.43 -14.13 16.60
CA ILE A 17 -4.59 -14.50 15.77
C ILE A 17 -4.13 -15.08 14.42
N LYS A 18 -3.06 -14.53 13.83
CA LYS A 18 -2.49 -15.05 12.58
C LYS A 18 -1.91 -16.46 12.76
N LEU A 19 -1.19 -16.70 13.86
CA LEU A 19 -0.62 -18.02 14.18
C LEU A 19 -1.72 -19.08 14.40
N SER A 20 -2.81 -18.71 15.07
CA SER A 20 -3.97 -19.61 15.25
C SER A 20 -4.73 -19.89 13.96
N LEU A 21 -4.75 -18.95 13.00
CA LEU A 21 -5.37 -19.17 11.69
C LEU A 21 -4.58 -20.18 10.85
N ASP A 22 -3.25 -20.12 10.91
CA ASP A 22 -2.35 -21.06 10.22
C ASP A 22 -2.48 -22.50 10.78
N ASN A 23 -2.79 -22.62 12.07
CA ASN A 23 -3.07 -23.90 12.74
C ASN A 23 -4.46 -24.48 12.44
N GLY A 24 -5.23 -23.90 11.51
CA GLY A 24 -6.45 -24.51 10.95
C GLY A 24 -7.79 -24.05 11.54
N LEU A 25 -7.82 -23.03 12.41
CA LEU A 25 -9.06 -22.47 12.95
C LEU A 25 -9.73 -21.52 11.94
N LYS A 26 -10.57 -22.07 11.06
CA LYS A 26 -11.36 -21.29 10.08
C LYS A 26 -12.67 -20.78 10.69
N MET A 27 -12.61 -19.75 11.54
CA MET A 27 -13.81 -18.99 11.89
C MET A 27 -13.96 -17.76 11.00
N HIS A 28 -15.14 -17.57 10.41
CA HIS A 28 -15.45 -16.49 9.47
C HIS A 28 -15.21 -15.07 10.04
N PHE A 29 -15.20 -14.91 11.37
CA PHE A 29 -15.02 -13.63 12.05
C PHE A 29 -13.55 -13.27 12.35
N ILE A 30 -12.63 -14.24 12.29
CA ILE A 30 -11.20 -14.03 12.56
C ILE A 30 -10.57 -12.98 11.60
N PRO A 31 -10.82 -13.02 10.28
CA PRO A 31 -10.26 -12.03 9.35
C PRO A 31 -10.72 -10.60 9.64
N LEU A 32 -11.94 -10.43 10.15
CA LEU A 32 -12.52 -9.14 10.48
C LEU A 32 -11.82 -8.55 11.72
N ILE A 33 -11.70 -9.34 12.79
CA ILE A 33 -10.97 -8.93 14.01
C ILE A 33 -9.50 -8.63 13.70
N MET A 34 -8.85 -9.45 12.86
CA MET A 34 -7.48 -9.24 12.41
C MET A 34 -7.32 -7.90 11.67
N SER A 35 -8.28 -7.55 10.81
CA SER A 35 -8.28 -6.29 10.07
C SER A 35 -8.44 -5.09 11.00
N PHE A 36 -9.37 -5.14 11.97
CA PHE A 36 -9.51 -4.07 12.97
C PHE A 36 -8.25 -3.90 13.82
N CYS A 37 -7.62 -5.01 14.22
CA CYS A 37 -6.40 -4.99 15.01
C CYS A 37 -5.23 -4.36 14.22
N ALA A 38 -5.09 -4.71 12.94
CA ALA A 38 -4.09 -4.14 12.05
C ALA A 38 -4.32 -2.64 11.81
N ILE A 39 -5.57 -2.22 11.58
CA ILE A 39 -5.93 -0.81 11.40
C ILE A 39 -5.57 -0.01 12.66
N MET A 40 -5.93 -0.50 13.85
CA MET A 40 -5.59 0.17 15.12
C MET A 40 -4.08 0.26 15.37
N SER A 41 -3.33 -0.79 15.03
CA SER A 41 -1.87 -0.79 15.11
C SER A 41 -1.27 0.27 14.16
N LEU A 42 -1.74 0.32 12.92
CA LEU A 42 -1.30 1.31 11.93
C LEU A 42 -1.63 2.74 12.36
N PHE A 43 -2.85 3.01 12.84
CA PHE A 43 -3.24 4.33 13.34
C PHE A 43 -2.36 4.79 14.51
N CYS A 44 -2.07 3.90 15.48
CA CYS A 44 -1.17 4.22 16.58
C CYS A 44 0.26 4.48 16.08
N LEU A 45 0.72 3.73 15.08
CA LEU A 45 2.06 3.89 14.50
C LEU A 45 2.16 5.21 13.75
N PHE A 46 1.17 5.56 12.92
CA PHE A 46 1.12 6.84 12.22
C PHE A 46 0.99 8.04 13.16
N GLY A 47 0.12 7.97 14.17
CA GLY A 47 -0.02 9.05 15.17
C GLY A 47 1.25 9.24 16.03
N TRP A 48 2.00 8.17 16.29
CA TRP A 48 3.30 8.29 16.95
C TRP A 48 4.39 8.86 16.02
N ARG A 49 4.31 8.55 14.72
CA ARG A 49 5.30 8.99 13.72
C ARG A 49 5.08 10.43 13.22
N GLU A 50 3.87 10.98 13.36
CA GLU A 50 3.52 12.36 12.96
C GLU A 50 4.41 13.42 13.60
N ASN A 51 4.97 13.15 14.79
CA ASN A 51 5.88 14.07 15.49
C ASN A 51 7.33 14.06 14.97
N LYS A 52 7.66 13.25 13.96
CA LYS A 52 9.01 13.17 13.40
C LYS A 52 8.96 13.53 11.92
N HIS A 53 9.51 14.67 11.53
CA HIS A 53 9.64 15.07 10.14
C HIS A 53 10.80 14.32 9.47
N THR A 54 10.59 13.05 9.15
CA THR A 54 11.62 12.20 8.52
C THR A 54 11.49 12.27 6.99
N VAL A 55 12.58 11.96 6.26
CA VAL A 55 12.56 11.84 4.78
C VAL A 55 11.50 10.83 4.30
N PHE A 56 11.28 9.76 5.08
CA PHE A 56 10.22 8.79 4.82
C PHE A 56 8.82 9.40 4.86
N ASP A 57 8.53 10.29 5.82
CA ASP A 57 7.22 10.95 5.92
C ASP A 57 6.97 11.88 4.74
N ARG A 58 8.03 12.52 4.22
CA ARG A 58 7.94 13.30 2.98
C ARG A 58 7.61 12.43 1.78
N GLN A 59 8.23 11.24 1.65
CA GLN A 59 7.93 10.31 0.55
C GLN A 59 6.52 9.71 0.67
N LEU A 60 6.13 9.28 1.87
CA LEU A 60 4.76 8.79 2.16
C LEU A 60 3.73 9.87 1.87
N GLY A 61 4.00 11.13 2.25
CA GLY A 61 3.13 12.27 1.97
C GLY A 61 3.09 12.68 0.49
N LEU A 62 4.11 12.33 -0.31
CA LEU A 62 4.08 12.49 -1.77
C LEU A 62 3.20 11.41 -2.41
N ILE A 63 3.39 10.15 -2.02
CA ILE A 63 2.56 9.02 -2.47
C ILE A 63 1.09 9.28 -2.09
N GLY A 64 0.84 9.70 -0.85
CA GLY A 64 -0.48 10.02 -0.30
C GLY A 64 -1.21 11.13 -1.06
N ARG A 65 -0.49 12.18 -1.50
CA ARG A 65 -1.06 13.28 -2.30
C ARG A 65 -1.33 12.91 -3.76
N ASN A 66 -0.68 11.88 -4.27
CA ASN A 66 -0.82 11.40 -5.64
C ASN A 66 -1.56 10.04 -5.71
N THR A 67 -2.29 9.65 -4.66
CA THR A 67 -3.06 8.38 -4.61
C THR A 67 -4.04 8.22 -5.76
N LEU A 68 -4.68 9.30 -6.18
CA LEU A 68 -5.58 9.31 -7.33
C LEU A 68 -4.86 8.92 -8.63
N ASP A 69 -3.66 9.50 -8.84
CA ASP A 69 -2.83 9.21 -10.01
C ASP A 69 -2.36 7.75 -9.96
N ILE A 70 -1.93 7.30 -8.78
CA ILE A 70 -1.52 5.91 -8.56
C ILE A 70 -2.67 4.97 -8.87
N TYR A 71 -3.87 5.21 -8.34
CA TYR A 71 -5.03 4.34 -8.54
C TYR A 71 -5.38 4.15 -10.02
N ILE A 72 -5.44 5.25 -10.78
CA ILE A 72 -5.80 5.22 -12.21
C ILE A 72 -4.71 4.48 -13.00
N TYR A 73 -3.46 4.90 -12.90
CA TYR A 73 -2.39 4.36 -13.75
C TYR A 73 -1.86 3.00 -13.29
N HIS A 74 -1.98 2.67 -12.01
CA HIS A 74 -1.56 1.36 -11.50
C HIS A 74 -2.31 0.23 -12.20
N TYR A 75 -3.61 0.37 -12.45
CA TYR A 75 -4.39 -0.63 -13.19
C TYR A 75 -3.85 -0.82 -14.62
N PHE A 76 -3.62 0.28 -15.33
CA PHE A 76 -3.06 0.22 -16.69
C PHE A 76 -1.65 -0.37 -16.72
N LEU A 77 -0.79 0.01 -15.77
CA LEU A 77 0.57 -0.50 -15.68
C LEU A 77 0.59 -1.99 -15.33
N LEU A 78 -0.26 -2.44 -14.40
CA LEU A 78 -0.38 -3.86 -14.08
C LEU A 78 -0.89 -4.67 -15.27
N GLN A 79 -1.76 -4.11 -16.11
CA GLN A 79 -2.23 -4.80 -17.30
C GLN A 79 -1.15 -4.90 -18.39
N MET A 80 -0.23 -3.92 -18.47
CA MET A 80 0.94 -4.01 -19.35
C MET A 80 1.99 -5.00 -18.84
N ILE A 81 2.13 -5.16 -17.52
CA ILE A 81 3.07 -6.08 -16.90
C ILE A 81 2.45 -7.48 -16.83
N SER A 82 3.09 -8.47 -17.44
CA SER A 82 2.65 -9.86 -17.32
C SER A 82 3.00 -10.44 -15.94
N LEU A 83 2.15 -10.19 -14.93
CA LEU A 83 2.28 -10.70 -13.56
C LEU A 83 2.52 -12.22 -13.46
N PRO A 84 1.84 -13.09 -14.25
CA PRO A 84 2.07 -14.53 -14.16
C PRO A 84 3.47 -14.93 -14.62
N LEU A 85 4.02 -14.22 -15.61
CA LEU A 85 5.36 -14.47 -16.13
C LEU A 85 6.41 -14.00 -15.13
N LEU A 86 6.22 -12.80 -14.56
CA LEU A 86 7.11 -12.22 -13.57
C LEU A 86 7.13 -13.05 -12.27
N GLY A 87 5.96 -13.51 -11.83
CA GLY A 87 5.81 -14.38 -10.66
C GLY A 87 6.49 -15.73 -10.84
N LYS A 88 6.37 -16.36 -12.02
CA LYS A 88 7.11 -17.60 -12.32
C LYS A 88 8.62 -17.38 -12.30
N TRP A 89 9.10 -16.26 -12.84
CA TRP A 89 10.52 -15.93 -12.83
C TRP A 89 11.06 -15.68 -11.42
N ILE A 90 10.30 -14.96 -10.60
CA ILE A 90 10.63 -14.69 -9.20
C ILE A 90 10.62 -15.98 -8.36
N SER A 91 9.58 -16.81 -8.52
CA SER A 91 9.44 -18.09 -7.83
C SER A 91 10.53 -19.09 -8.20
N SER A 92 11.06 -19.02 -9.44
CA SER A 92 12.22 -19.82 -9.87
C SER A 92 13.50 -19.56 -9.05
N THR A 93 13.58 -18.45 -8.32
CA THR A 93 14.73 -18.13 -7.44
C THR A 93 14.71 -18.97 -6.16
N GLY A 94 13.56 -19.56 -5.78
CA GLY A 94 13.41 -20.43 -4.61
C GLY A 94 13.60 -19.76 -3.24
N ASN A 95 13.81 -18.44 -3.21
CA ASN A 95 14.09 -17.70 -1.98
C ASN A 95 13.00 -16.66 -1.71
N TYR A 96 12.13 -16.96 -0.74
CA TYR A 96 11.00 -16.11 -0.34
C TYR A 96 11.42 -14.71 0.14
N PHE A 97 12.63 -14.56 0.69
CA PHE A 97 13.11 -13.25 1.13
C PHE A 97 13.43 -12.35 -0.07
N ILE A 98 14.13 -12.90 -1.07
CA ILE A 98 14.49 -12.18 -2.30
C ILE A 98 13.22 -11.86 -3.11
N GLU A 99 12.28 -12.80 -3.18
CA GLU A 99 10.96 -12.59 -3.77
C GLU A 99 10.24 -11.41 -3.11
N GLY A 100 10.19 -11.35 -1.77
CA GLY A 100 9.58 -10.24 -1.04
C GLY A 100 10.24 -8.90 -1.34
N VAL A 101 11.57 -8.84 -1.36
CA VAL A 101 12.31 -7.61 -1.68
C VAL A 101 12.04 -7.15 -3.12
N LEU A 102 12.05 -8.08 -4.09
CA LEU A 102 11.76 -7.77 -5.49
C LEU A 102 10.31 -7.26 -5.67
N LEU A 103 9.35 -7.87 -4.98
CA LEU A 103 7.94 -7.44 -5.01
C LEU A 103 7.78 -6.03 -4.45
N ILE A 104 8.47 -5.69 -3.36
CA ILE A 104 8.43 -4.34 -2.78
C ILE A 104 9.04 -3.32 -3.75
N LEU A 105 10.18 -3.64 -4.36
CA LEU A 105 10.83 -2.77 -5.34
C LEU A 105 9.95 -2.56 -6.58
N LEU A 106 9.30 -3.63 -7.07
CA LEU A 106 8.36 -3.56 -8.18
C LEU A 106 7.16 -2.67 -7.84
N SER A 107 6.57 -2.86 -6.65
CA SER A 107 5.44 -2.05 -6.18
C SER A 107 5.79 -0.56 -6.09
N LEU A 108 6.96 -0.23 -5.51
CA LEU A 108 7.46 1.14 -5.45
C LEU A 108 7.71 1.73 -6.84
N SER A 109 8.25 0.94 -7.76
CA SER A 109 8.52 1.36 -9.14
C SER A 109 7.22 1.70 -9.87
N ILE A 110 6.19 0.84 -9.75
CA ILE A 110 4.87 1.08 -10.34
C ILE A 110 4.24 2.33 -9.73
N ALA A 111 4.28 2.49 -8.41
CA ALA A 111 3.74 3.66 -7.73
C ALA A 111 4.41 4.95 -8.22
N TYR A 112 5.74 4.97 -8.32
CA TYR A 112 6.47 6.14 -8.79
C TYR A 112 6.20 6.44 -10.27
N ALA A 113 6.15 5.40 -11.12
CA ALA A 113 5.79 5.54 -12.53
C ALA A 113 4.40 6.15 -12.69
N SER A 114 3.40 5.69 -11.92
CA SER A 114 2.06 6.27 -11.92
C SER A 114 2.04 7.75 -11.53
N ILE A 115 2.83 8.15 -10.52
CA ILE A 115 2.94 9.56 -10.12
C ILE A 115 3.53 10.41 -11.26
N VAL A 116 4.59 9.91 -11.92
CA VAL A 116 5.25 10.63 -13.02
C VAL A 116 4.31 10.78 -14.22
N ILE A 117 3.59 9.71 -14.58
CA ILE A 117 2.60 9.72 -15.66
C ILE A 117 1.48 10.71 -15.33
N GLY A 118 0.93 10.65 -14.12
CA GLY A 118 -0.12 11.58 -13.68
C GLY A 118 0.32 13.05 -13.70
N LYS A 119 1.53 13.34 -13.23
CA LYS A 119 2.09 14.71 -13.32
C LYS A 119 2.34 15.16 -14.75
N THR A 120 2.73 14.24 -15.64
CA THR A 120 2.96 14.55 -17.05
C THR A 120 1.64 14.85 -17.77
N ILE A 121 0.60 14.07 -17.51
CA ILE A 121 -0.73 14.23 -18.10
C ILE A 121 -1.40 15.51 -17.61
N LYS A 122 -1.22 15.89 -16.34
CA LYS A 122 -1.70 17.16 -15.78
C LYS A 122 -1.10 18.41 -16.44
N LYS A 123 0.04 18.31 -17.12
CA LYS A 123 0.56 19.43 -17.93
C LYS A 123 -0.26 19.69 -19.19
N SER A 124 -0.98 18.69 -19.68
CA SER A 124 -1.80 18.78 -20.87
C SER A 124 -3.24 19.08 -20.49
N HIS A 125 -3.71 20.29 -20.79
CA HIS A 125 -5.07 20.78 -20.46
C HIS A 125 -6.20 19.84 -20.95
N TRP A 126 -5.98 19.15 -22.08
CA TRP A 126 -6.98 18.24 -22.66
C TRP A 126 -7.07 16.90 -21.93
N LEU A 127 -5.92 16.30 -21.62
CA LEU A 127 -5.86 14.99 -20.98
C LEU A 127 -6.25 15.07 -19.50
N ASP A 128 -5.91 16.16 -18.82
CA ASP A 128 -6.39 16.43 -17.46
C ASP A 128 -7.92 16.41 -17.38
N LYS A 129 -8.60 17.01 -18.36
CA LYS A 129 -10.06 17.09 -18.41
C LYS A 129 -10.74 15.75 -18.67
N VAL A 130 -10.15 14.93 -19.55
CA VAL A 130 -10.69 13.61 -19.93
C VAL A 130 -10.44 12.56 -18.84
N VAL A 131 -9.22 12.50 -18.29
CA VAL A 131 -8.84 11.42 -17.35
C VAL A 131 -9.39 11.67 -15.94
N TYR A 132 -9.38 12.91 -15.47
CA TYR A 132 -9.88 13.25 -14.13
C TYR A 132 -11.35 13.68 -14.13
N GLY A 133 -12.02 13.62 -15.29
CA GLY A 133 -13.45 13.91 -15.37
C GLY A 133 -13.81 15.33 -14.96
N ARG A 134 -12.94 16.33 -15.18
CA ARG A 134 -13.24 17.77 -15.00
C ARG A 134 -14.22 18.29 -16.07
N PHE A 135 -15.27 17.55 -16.35
CA PHE A 135 -16.48 18.01 -17.02
C PHE A 135 -17.56 18.44 -16.02
N PHE A 136 -17.54 17.92 -14.78
CA PHE A 136 -18.40 18.37 -13.70
C PHE A 136 -17.56 18.77 -12.48
N LEU A 137 -17.28 20.07 -12.41
CA LEU A 137 -17.19 20.77 -11.13
C LEU A 137 -18.53 20.54 -10.41
N ILE A 138 -18.48 20.06 -9.16
CA ILE A 138 -19.34 20.39 -7.99
C ILE A 138 -19.15 19.24 -6.98
N PHE A 139 -18.13 19.37 -6.12
CA PHE A 139 -18.21 19.40 -4.64
C PHE A 139 -16.81 19.42 -4.04
#